data_AF-A0A2G1YGL8-F1
#
_entry.id   AF-A0A2G1YGL8-F1
#
_cell.length_a   1.000
_cell.length_b   1.000
_cell.length_c   1.000
_cell.angle_alpha   90.00
_cell.angle_beta   90.00
_cell.angle_gamma   90.00
#
_symmetry.space_group_name_H-M   'P 1'
#
loop_
_entity.id
_entity.type
_entity.pdbx_description
1 polymer ?
#
loop_
_entity_poly.entity_id
_entity_poly.type
_entity_poly.pdbx_seq_one_letter_code
_entity_poly.pdbx_strand_id
1 'polypeptide(L)'
;MTVHISPERALPSQEAVDLVVALQRCLTSFHALQEEPPVLEGQDGDGLAMLGRYVEARRARSMIFGHNLFADPAWDMLLLLFQAELEERTVTLEQLSETSRLSMNLVLGQVGVMERRGLLVEHQLSHNSRRRRVMRLTPLAMDAMVSWLSLAFGTEEGNGGR
;
A
#
# COMPACT_ATOMS: atom_id res chain seq x y z
N MET A 1 -2.26 -7.97 39.69
CA MET A 1 -3.07 -6.77 39.38
C MET A 1 -2.34 -6.01 38.28
N THR A 2 -2.75 -6.28 37.04
CA THR A 2 -3.24 -5.32 36.02
C THR A 2 -2.11 -4.63 35.23
N VAL A 3 -1.80 -5.23 34.08
CA VAL A 3 -1.05 -4.61 32.98
C VAL A 3 -1.92 -3.49 32.42
N HIS A 4 -1.48 -2.25 32.57
CA HIS A 4 -2.07 -1.09 31.91
C HIS A 4 -1.77 -1.17 30.41
N ILE A 5 -2.71 -1.74 29.66
CA ILE A 5 -2.73 -1.62 28.20
C ILE A 5 -3.27 -0.22 27.90
N SER A 6 -2.41 0.67 27.39
CA SER A 6 -2.86 1.95 26.85
C SER A 6 -3.81 1.68 25.68
N PRO A 7 -4.98 2.34 25.60
CA PRO A 7 -5.89 2.12 24.50
C PRO A 7 -5.23 2.64 23.22
N GLU A 8 -5.15 1.80 22.20
CA GLU A 8 -4.95 2.23 20.82
C GLU A 8 -5.90 3.40 20.56
N ARG A 9 -5.37 4.61 20.37
CA ARG A 9 -6.20 5.74 19.96
C ARG A 9 -6.72 5.42 18.57
N ALA A 10 -7.99 5.03 18.51
CA ALA A 10 -8.76 5.12 17.28
C ALA A 10 -8.54 6.53 16.71
N LEU A 11 -8.11 6.60 15.45
CA LEU A 11 -8.07 7.87 14.71
C LEU A 11 -9.43 8.56 14.90
N PRO A 12 -9.48 9.80 15.43
CA PRO A 12 -10.74 10.52 15.56
C PRO A 12 -11.40 10.56 14.18
N SER A 13 -12.73 10.42 14.14
CA SER A 13 -13.50 10.33 12.89
C SER A 13 -13.13 11.40 11.86
N GLN A 14 -12.69 12.57 12.33
CA GLN A 14 -12.23 13.68 11.51
C GLN A 14 -10.94 13.39 10.73
N GLU A 15 -9.94 12.74 11.32
CA GLU A 15 -8.69 12.40 10.60
C GLU A 15 -8.93 11.33 9.51
N ALA A 16 -9.88 10.43 9.74
CA ALA A 16 -10.33 9.49 8.72
C ALA A 16 -11.10 10.19 7.58
N VAL A 17 -11.93 11.18 7.92
CA VAL A 17 -12.65 12.02 6.95
C VAL A 17 -11.66 12.87 6.14
N ASP A 18 -10.67 13.46 6.79
CA ASP A 18 -9.67 14.32 6.13
C ASP A 18 -8.83 13.51 5.14
N LEU A 19 -8.51 12.25 5.48
CA LEU A 19 -7.83 11.33 4.57
C LEU A 19 -8.72 10.89 3.40
N VAL A 20 -10.01 10.63 3.63
CA VAL A 20 -10.97 10.35 2.56
C VAL A 20 -11.13 11.56 1.65
N VAL A 21 -11.20 12.78 2.20
CA VAL A 21 -11.30 14.02 1.42
C VAL A 21 -10.01 14.28 0.64
N ALA A 22 -8.84 14.03 1.22
CA ALA A 22 -7.57 14.14 0.52
C ALA A 22 -7.47 13.14 -0.63
N LEU A 23 -7.86 11.89 -0.41
CA LEU A 23 -7.93 10.86 -1.45
C LEU A 23 -8.94 11.23 -2.54
N GLN A 24 -10.14 11.69 -2.16
CA GLN A 24 -11.17 12.15 -3.10
C GLN A 24 -10.68 13.33 -3.93
N ARG A 25 -9.94 14.28 -3.34
CA ARG A 25 -9.34 15.42 -4.04
C ARG A 25 -8.24 14.99 -4.99
N CYS A 26 -7.38 14.05 -4.60
CA CYS A 26 -6.41 13.43 -5.50
C CYS A 26 -7.11 12.76 -6.68
N LEU A 27 -8.14 11.93 -6.42
CA LEU A 27 -8.89 11.23 -7.46
C LEU A 27 -9.68 12.19 -8.38
N THR A 28 -10.25 13.26 -7.85
CA THR A 28 -10.99 14.27 -8.63
C THR A 28 -10.04 15.11 -9.48
N SER A 29 -8.88 15.50 -8.92
CA SER A 29 -7.84 16.22 -9.66
C SER A 29 -7.21 15.32 -10.74
N PHE A 30 -7.14 14.02 -10.48
CA PHE A 30 -6.69 13.00 -11.44
C PHE A 30 -7.69 12.79 -12.58
N HIS A 31 -9.00 12.75 -12.30
CA HIS A 31 -10.03 12.71 -13.35
C HIS A 31 -10.05 13.98 -14.23
N ALA A 32 -9.69 15.14 -13.69
CA ALA A 32 -9.56 16.37 -14.47
C ALA A 32 -8.33 16.38 -15.40
N LEU A 33 -7.37 15.48 -15.16
CA LEU A 33 -6.19 15.24 -16.02
C LEU A 33 -6.40 14.09 -17.01
N GLN A 34 -7.56 13.43 -17.00
CA GLN A 34 -7.93 12.39 -17.98
C GLN A 34 -8.35 13.01 -19.32
N GLU A 35 -7.41 13.65 -20.03
CA GLU A 35 -7.26 13.24 -21.43
C GLU A 35 -6.68 11.82 -21.43
N GLU A 36 -7.09 10.99 -22.39
CA GLU A 36 -6.99 9.52 -22.31
C GLU A 36 -5.71 9.01 -21.64
N PRO A 37 -5.82 8.05 -20.70
CA PRO A 37 -4.65 7.46 -20.08
C PRO A 37 -3.74 6.93 -21.20
N PRO A 38 -2.42 7.19 -21.15
CA PRO A 38 -1.51 6.56 -22.08
C PRO A 38 -1.76 5.06 -21.95
N VAL A 39 -2.23 4.46 -23.04
CA VAL A 39 -2.13 3.02 -23.21
C VAL A 39 -0.69 2.68 -22.84
N LEU A 40 -0.50 1.82 -21.85
CA LEU A 40 0.83 1.29 -21.51
C LEU A 40 1.29 0.37 -22.66
N GLU A 41 1.41 0.91 -23.86
CA GLU A 41 2.13 0.34 -24.98
C GLU A 41 3.61 0.67 -24.76
N GLY A 42 4.22 -0.03 -23.80
CA GLY A 42 5.59 0.28 -23.39
C GLY A 42 6.14 -0.60 -22.27
N GLN A 43 6.36 -1.88 -22.57
CA GLN A 43 7.21 -2.84 -21.87
C GLN A 43 6.88 -3.14 -20.40
N ASP A 44 6.41 -4.36 -20.15
CA ASP A 44 6.01 -4.96 -18.88
C ASP A 44 7.10 -5.00 -17.76
N GLY A 45 8.14 -4.15 -17.80
CA GLY A 45 9.29 -4.17 -16.89
C GLY A 45 9.64 -2.86 -16.17
N ASP A 46 9.20 -1.67 -16.64
CA ASP A 46 9.68 -0.41 -16.03
C ASP A 46 9.02 -0.11 -14.67
N GLY A 47 7.71 -0.34 -14.54
CA GLY A 47 6.98 -0.07 -13.30
C GLY A 47 7.49 -0.89 -12.10
N LEU A 48 7.79 -2.17 -12.30
CA LEU A 48 8.32 -3.04 -11.24
C LEU A 48 9.74 -2.62 -10.83
N ALA A 49 10.57 -2.22 -11.79
CA ALA A 49 11.90 -1.68 -11.53
C ALA A 49 11.85 -0.35 -10.76
N MET A 50 10.94 0.56 -11.12
CA MET A 50 10.69 1.81 -10.40
C MET A 50 10.23 1.58 -8.96
N LEU A 51 9.24 0.70 -8.77
CA LEU A 51 8.74 0.32 -7.46
C LEU A 51 9.87 -0.26 -6.59
N GLY A 52 10.69 -1.15 -7.16
CA GLY A 52 11.84 -1.73 -6.48
C GLY A 52 12.84 -0.66 -6.02
N ARG A 53 13.21 0.29 -6.90
CA ARG A 53 14.09 1.41 -6.54
C ARG A 53 13.52 2.25 -5.40
N TYR A 54 12.22 2.54 -5.43
CA TYR A 54 11.55 3.32 -4.39
C TYR A 54 11.55 2.59 -3.04
N VAL A 55 11.23 1.29 -3.02
CA VAL A 55 11.25 0.47 -1.79
C VAL A 55 12.67 0.40 -1.20
N GLU A 56 13.70 0.21 -2.03
CA GLU A 56 15.09 0.19 -1.57
C GLU A 56 15.55 1.56 -1.02
N ALA A 57 15.15 2.67 -1.65
CA ALA A 57 15.44 4.00 -1.12
C ALA A 57 14.82 4.21 0.28
N ARG A 58 13.59 3.71 0.51
CA ARG A 58 12.96 3.74 1.84
C ARG A 58 13.72 2.88 2.85
N ARG A 59 14.15 1.67 2.46
CA ARG A 59 14.96 0.79 3.31
C ARG A 59 16.29 1.42 3.69
N ALA A 60 16.98 2.04 2.73
CA ALA A 60 18.22 2.77 2.98
C ALA A 60 18.04 3.88 4.02
N ARG A 61 16.97 4.68 3.90
CA ARG A 61 16.59 5.69 4.91
C ARG A 61 16.42 5.06 6.30
N SER A 62 15.71 3.94 6.41
CA SER A 62 15.50 3.24 7.68
C SER A 62 16.77 2.63 8.28
N MET A 63 17.74 2.20 7.46
CA MET A 63 19.03 1.70 7.95
C MET A 63 19.91 2.81 8.52
N ILE A 64 19.86 4.01 7.92
CA ILE A 64 20.68 5.16 8.34
C ILE A 64 20.09 5.84 9.58
N PHE A 65 18.77 6.06 9.60
CA PHE A 65 18.11 6.88 10.63
C PHE A 65 17.30 6.09 11.66
N GLY A 66 17.28 4.76 11.54
CA GLY A 66 16.46 3.87 12.36
C GLY A 66 15.06 3.63 11.78
N HIS A 67 14.56 2.42 12.00
CA HIS A 67 13.37 1.89 11.31
C HIS A 67 12.03 2.56 11.69
N ASN A 68 11.94 3.19 12.87
CA ASN A 68 10.69 3.77 13.36
C ASN A 68 10.56 5.27 13.09
N LEU A 69 11.60 5.95 12.60
CA LEU A 69 11.57 7.41 12.49
C LEU A 69 10.68 7.89 11.33
N PHE A 70 10.58 7.10 10.26
CA PHE A 70 9.84 7.45 9.04
C PHE A 70 8.86 6.35 8.60
N ALA A 71 8.28 5.65 9.57
CA ALA A 71 7.37 4.54 9.30
C ALA A 71 5.96 5.04 8.92
N ASP A 72 5.42 4.47 7.85
CA ASP A 72 4.00 4.53 7.53
C ASP A 72 3.52 3.09 7.32
N PRO A 73 3.06 2.42 8.39
CA PRO A 73 2.71 1.00 8.35
C PRO A 73 1.69 0.63 7.28
N ALA A 74 0.67 1.45 7.07
CA ALA A 74 -0.36 1.17 6.06
C ALA A 74 0.23 1.25 4.65
N TRP A 75 1.05 2.28 4.40
CA TRP A 75 1.72 2.45 3.12
C TRP A 75 2.74 1.33 2.85
N ASP A 76 3.51 0.92 3.86
CA ASP A 76 4.46 -0.18 3.73
C ASP A 76 3.76 -1.52 3.40
N MET A 77 2.56 -1.77 3.95
CA MET A 77 1.75 -2.92 3.60
C MET A 77 1.19 -2.83 2.17
N LEU A 78 0.72 -1.67 1.74
CA LEU A 78 0.26 -1.45 0.36
C LEU A 78 1.38 -1.73 -0.64
N LEU A 79 2.58 -1.18 -0.42
CA LEU A 79 3.73 -1.42 -1.29
C LEU A 79 4.13 -2.89 -1.35
N LEU A 80 4.15 -3.57 -0.20
CA LEU A 80 4.51 -4.99 -0.15
C LEU A 80 3.51 -5.85 -0.91
N LEU A 81 2.22 -5.62 -0.69
CA LEU A 81 1.16 -6.38 -1.34
C LEU A 81 1.08 -6.04 -2.83
N PHE A 82 1.25 -4.78 -3.20
CA PHE A 82 1.33 -4.37 -4.61
C PHE A 82 2.48 -5.06 -5.32
N GLN A 83 3.69 -5.05 -4.74
CA GLN A 83 4.82 -5.78 -5.30
C GLN A 83 4.54 -7.28 -5.42
N ALA A 84 3.93 -7.90 -4.40
CA ALA A 84 3.60 -9.31 -4.44
C ALA A 84 2.58 -9.65 -5.53
N GLU A 85 1.57 -8.81 -5.74
CA GLU A 85 0.57 -8.98 -6.79
C GLU A 85 1.19 -8.86 -8.19
N LEU A 86 2.08 -7.88 -8.42
CA LEU A 86 2.83 -7.75 -9.68
C LEU A 86 3.76 -8.96 -9.95
N GLU A 87 4.24 -9.61 -8.89
CA GLU A 87 5.09 -10.81 -8.99
C GLU A 87 4.26 -12.12 -8.93
N GLU A 88 2.93 -12.04 -8.99
CA GLU A 88 2.00 -13.17 -8.87
C GLU A 88 2.20 -14.04 -7.60
N ARG A 89 2.72 -13.43 -6.53
CA ARG A 89 2.97 -14.08 -5.24
C ARG A 89 1.86 -13.81 -4.24
N THR A 90 1.60 -14.79 -3.38
CA THR A 90 0.73 -14.61 -2.22
C THR A 90 1.55 -14.18 -1.01
N VAL A 91 0.93 -13.37 -0.13
CA VAL A 91 1.52 -12.94 1.14
C VAL A 91 0.58 -13.34 2.26
N THR A 92 1.06 -14.13 3.22
CA THR A 92 0.30 -14.41 4.44
C THR A 92 0.40 -13.27 5.44
N LEU A 93 -0.54 -13.21 6.38
CA LEU A 93 -0.51 -12.26 7.47
C LEU A 93 0.79 -12.34 8.30
N GLU A 94 1.29 -13.56 8.52
CA GLU A 94 2.58 -13.78 9.20
C GLU A 94 3.74 -13.19 8.40
N GLN A 95 3.78 -13.43 7.08
CA GLN A 95 4.79 -12.85 6.20
C GLN A 95 4.69 -11.31 6.14
N LEU A 96 3.47 -10.77 6.21
CA LEU A 96 3.23 -9.32 6.27
C LEU A 96 3.84 -8.73 7.55
N SER A 97 3.66 -9.38 8.70
CA SER A 97 4.26 -8.99 9.98
C SER A 97 5.77 -9.06 9.98
N GLU A 98 6.33 -10.16 9.47
CA GLU A 98 7.78 -10.35 9.36
C GLU A 98 8.42 -9.29 8.45
N THR A 99 7.83 -9.06 7.28
CA THR A 99 8.41 -8.18 6.26
C THR A 99 8.28 -6.70 6.63
N SER A 100 7.13 -6.31 7.20
CA SER A 100 6.91 -4.94 7.71
C SER A 100 7.66 -4.65 9.01
N ARG A 101 8.21 -5.68 9.68
CA ARG A 101 8.87 -5.59 11.00
C ARG A 101 7.95 -5.00 12.08
N LEU A 102 6.66 -5.28 11.98
CA LEU A 102 5.64 -4.83 12.92
C LEU A 102 5.16 -6.00 13.78
N SER A 103 4.73 -5.71 15.01
CA SER A 103 4.10 -6.73 15.85
C SER A 103 2.80 -7.23 15.21
N MET A 104 2.45 -8.49 15.44
CA MET A 104 1.21 -9.08 14.92
C MET A 104 -0.04 -8.26 15.29
N ASN A 105 -0.09 -7.69 16.50
CA ASN A 105 -1.20 -6.84 16.92
C ASN A 105 -1.30 -5.56 16.06
N LEU A 106 -0.16 -4.90 15.80
CA LEU A 106 -0.14 -3.70 14.96
C LEU A 106 -0.54 -4.03 13.52
N VAL A 107 -0.09 -5.17 12.97
CA VAL A 107 -0.51 -5.62 11.64
C VAL A 107 -2.01 -5.85 11.58
N LEU A 108 -2.58 -6.56 12.55
CA LEU A 108 -4.02 -6.79 12.62
C LEU A 108 -4.82 -5.48 12.71
N GLY A 109 -4.34 -4.52 13.49
CA GLY A 109 -4.93 -3.19 13.58
C GLY A 109 -4.96 -2.48 12.22
N GLN A 110 -3.84 -2.46 11.51
CA GLN A 110 -3.73 -1.85 10.18
C GLN A 110 -4.58 -2.57 9.13
N VAL A 111 -4.51 -3.91 9.08
CA VAL A 111 -5.33 -4.74 8.20
C VAL A 111 -6.81 -4.42 8.42
N GLY A 112 -7.28 -4.40 9.67
CA GLY A 112 -8.67 -4.05 9.95
C GLY A 112 -9.07 -2.64 9.53
N VAL A 113 -8.17 -1.65 9.65
CA VAL A 113 -8.41 -0.28 9.13
C VAL A 113 -8.53 -0.29 7.61
N MET A 114 -7.64 -1.00 6.91
CA MET A 114 -7.58 -1.06 5.46
C MET A 114 -8.72 -1.88 4.85
N GLU A 115 -9.12 -2.99 5.46
CA GLU A 115 -10.30 -3.78 5.08
C GLU A 115 -11.59 -2.95 5.19
N ARG A 116 -11.77 -2.20 6.30
CA ARG A 116 -12.93 -1.29 6.45
C ARG A 116 -12.97 -0.19 5.39
N ARG A 117 -11.84 0.14 4.78
CA ARG A 117 -11.71 1.12 3.68
C ARG A 117 -11.78 0.47 2.30
N GLY A 118 -12.00 -0.84 2.23
CA GLY A 118 -12.06 -1.58 0.97
C GLY A 118 -10.72 -1.65 0.24
N LEU A 119 -9.60 -1.55 0.97
CA LEU A 119 -8.25 -1.60 0.38
C LEU A 119 -7.64 -3.00 0.40
N LEU A 120 -8.00 -3.81 1.39
CA LEU A 120 -7.51 -5.18 1.57
C LEU A 120 -8.64 -6.18 1.64
N VAL A 121 -8.31 -7.42 1.29
CA VAL A 121 -9.16 -8.59 1.50
C VAL A 121 -8.33 -9.78 1.98
N GLU A 122 -8.82 -10.44 3.03
CA GLU A 122 -8.30 -11.71 3.53
C GLU A 122 -8.93 -12.91 2.82
N HIS A 123 -8.10 -13.88 2.43
CA HIS A 123 -8.51 -15.19 1.92
C HIS A 123 -7.95 -16.32 2.81
N GLN A 124 -8.77 -17.34 3.10
CA GLN A 124 -8.33 -18.55 3.80
C GLN A 124 -8.03 -19.67 2.81
N LEU A 125 -6.81 -20.24 2.85
CA LEU A 125 -6.37 -21.26 1.89
C LEU A 125 -6.82 -22.70 2.21
N SER A 126 -7.27 -23.02 3.44
CA SER A 126 -7.70 -24.39 3.78
C SER A 126 -8.52 -24.45 5.09
N HIS A 127 -9.49 -25.37 5.15
CA HIS A 127 -10.23 -25.69 6.38
C HIS A 127 -9.45 -26.61 7.35
N ASN A 128 -8.41 -27.32 6.90
CA ASN A 128 -7.87 -28.47 7.64
C ASN A 128 -6.37 -28.43 7.97
N SER A 129 -5.68 -27.34 7.67
CA SER A 129 -4.33 -27.09 8.19
C SER A 129 -4.22 -25.61 8.54
N ARG A 130 -3.64 -25.30 9.71
CA ARG A 130 -3.44 -23.96 10.31
C ARG A 130 -3.76 -22.82 9.35
N ARG A 131 -4.89 -22.14 9.62
CA ARG A 131 -5.44 -20.95 8.96
C ARG A 131 -4.35 -20.00 8.44
N ARG A 132 -3.79 -20.24 7.26
CA ARG A 132 -2.91 -19.28 6.59
C ARG A 132 -3.81 -18.24 5.96
N ARG A 133 -3.86 -17.08 6.59
CA ARG A 133 -4.63 -15.92 6.16
C ARG A 133 -3.80 -15.21 5.10
N VAL A 134 -4.22 -15.31 3.84
CA VAL A 134 -3.57 -14.62 2.72
C VAL A 134 -4.17 -13.24 2.60
N MET A 135 -3.32 -12.23 2.58
CA MET A 135 -3.69 -10.83 2.38
C MET A 135 -3.54 -10.49 0.90
N ARG A 136 -4.53 -9.80 0.33
CA ARG A 136 -4.49 -9.28 -1.03
C ARG A 136 -5.01 -7.85 -1.10
N LEU A 137 -4.56 -7.12 -2.11
CA LEU A 137 -5.20 -5.85 -2.47
C LEU A 137 -6.58 -6.13 -3.06
N THR A 138 -7.53 -5.24 -2.81
CA THR A 138 -8.77 -5.22 -3.60
C THR A 138 -8.50 -4.68 -5.01
N PRO A 139 -9.39 -4.92 -5.99
CA PRO A 139 -9.25 -4.32 -7.32
C PRO A 139 -9.13 -2.79 -7.25
N LEU A 140 -9.93 -2.13 -6.40
CA LEU A 140 -9.85 -0.69 -6.17
C LEU A 140 -8.47 -0.24 -5.68
N ALA A 141 -7.87 -0.97 -4.73
CA ALA A 141 -6.53 -0.64 -4.25
C ALA A 141 -5.45 -0.92 -5.30
N MET A 142 -5.63 -1.96 -6.13
CA MET A 142 -4.73 -2.23 -7.25
C MET A 142 -4.71 -1.04 -8.23
N ASP A 143 -5.88 -0.60 -8.68
CA ASP A 143 -6.01 0.53 -9.61
C ASP A 143 -5.41 1.82 -9.02
N ALA A 144 -5.62 2.06 -7.72
CA ALA A 144 -5.03 3.19 -7.02
C ALA A 144 -3.50 3.12 -6.95
N MET A 145 -2.93 1.94 -6.72
CA MET A 145 -1.47 1.75 -6.66
C MET A 145 -0.82 1.92 -8.05
N VAL A 146 -1.46 1.40 -9.10
CA VAL A 146 -1.03 1.62 -10.49
C VAL A 146 -1.08 3.10 -10.86
N SER A 147 -2.17 3.78 -10.50
CA SER A 147 -2.31 5.23 -10.72
C SER A 147 -1.25 6.02 -9.96
N TRP A 148 -1.00 5.67 -8.69
CA TRP A 148 0.06 6.29 -7.90
C TRP A 148 1.45 6.08 -8.53
N LEU A 149 1.77 4.87 -8.96
CA LEU A 149 3.06 4.56 -9.57
C LEU A 149 3.28 5.39 -10.85
N SER A 150 2.24 5.49 -11.67
CA SER A 150 2.24 6.31 -12.89
C SER A 150 2.39 7.80 -12.59
N LEU A 151 1.72 8.32 -11.57
CA LEU A 151 1.84 9.73 -11.16
C LEU A 151 3.20 10.05 -10.53
N ALA A 152 3.75 9.12 -9.75
CA ALA A 152 4.98 9.33 -9.01
C ALA A 152 6.23 9.20 -9.89
N PHE A 153 6.16 8.40 -10.96
CA PHE A 153 7.32 8.03 -11.75
C PHE A 153 7.11 8.08 -13.27
N GLY A 154 5.89 8.34 -13.75
CA GLY A 154 5.61 8.46 -15.18
C GLY A 154 6.47 9.54 -15.84
N THR A 155 6.96 9.25 -17.03
CA THR A 155 7.73 10.20 -17.83
C THR A 155 6.79 11.20 -18.47
N GLU A 156 7.07 12.50 -18.32
CA GLU A 156 6.44 13.55 -19.14
C GLU A 156 6.96 13.44 -20.58
N GLU A 157 6.48 12.46 -21.35
CA GLU A 157 6.74 12.41 -22.78
C GLU A 157 5.71 13.28 -23.52
N GLY A 158 6.11 14.53 -23.83
CA GLY A 158 5.59 15.26 -24.99
C GLY A 158 4.85 16.58 -24.73
N ASN A 159 5.54 17.63 -24.27
CA ASN A 159 5.16 19.00 -24.66
C ASN A 159 6.40 19.86 -24.96
N GLY A 160 7.03 19.58 -26.11
CA GLY A 160 8.15 20.33 -26.65
C GLY A 160 8.01 20.50 -28.16
N GLY A 161 6.83 20.94 -28.61
CA GLY A 161 6.52 21.14 -30.02
C GLY A 161 5.65 22.37 -30.25
N ARG A 162 6.24 23.56 -30.11
CA ARG A 162 5.93 24.77 -30.91
C ARG A 162 6.96 25.86 -30.69
#